data_AF-Q7S413-F1
#
_entry.id   AF-Q7S413-F1
#
_cell.length_a   1.000
_cell.length_b   1.000
_cell.length_c   1.000
_cell.angle_alpha   90.00
_cell.angle_beta   90.00
_cell.angle_gamma   90.00
#
_symmetry.space_group_name_H-M   'P 1'
#
loop_
_entity.id
_entity.type
_entity.pdbx_description
1 polymer ?
#
loop_
_entity_poly.entity_id
_entity_poly.type
_entity_poly.pdbx_seq_one_letter_code
_entity_poly.pdbx_strand_id
1 'polypeptide(L)'
;MSLIAKIVTMMWFKVEDALVARILQMPQFHHGVRKIHRTVEEFRHGRDPNEPLREGEATEDPNLQKPQVQSFVKFFIEEMRNQARGTPTDIDNQPLPPKKRP
;
A
#
# COMPACT_ATOMS: atom_id res chain seq x y z
N MET A 1 37.26 29.23 11.55
CA MET A 1 35.85 28.91 11.90
C MET A 1 35.50 29.62 13.20
N SER A 2 34.50 30.51 13.18
CA SER A 2 34.02 31.24 14.37
C SER A 2 33.51 30.29 15.45
N LEU A 3 33.69 30.63 16.74
CA LEU A 3 33.16 29.87 17.89
C LEU A 3 31.64 29.69 17.78
N ILE A 4 30.93 30.72 17.32
CA ILE A 4 29.50 30.69 17.07
C ILE A 4 29.15 29.64 16.01
N ALA A 5 29.93 29.56 14.92
CA ALA A 5 29.71 28.55 13.88
C ALA A 5 29.87 27.13 14.42
N LYS A 6 30.88 26.89 15.28
CA LYS A 6 31.07 25.57 15.92
C LYS A 6 29.89 25.19 16.81
N ILE A 7 29.36 26.14 17.59
CA ILE A 7 28.21 25.90 18.47
C ILE A 7 26.95 25.60 17.65
N VAL A 8 26.68 26.36 16.59
CA VAL A 8 25.55 26.13 15.69
C VAL A 8 25.65 24.76 15.01
N THR A 9 26.82 24.40 14.50
CA THR A 9 27.05 23.09 13.88
C THR A 9 26.87 21.95 14.88
N MET A 10 27.38 22.07 16.11
CA MET A 10 27.13 21.06 17.15
C MET A 10 25.65 20.95 17.53
N MET A 11 24.94 22.07 17.60
CA MET A 11 23.51 22.08 17.88
C MET A 11 22.71 21.41 16.74
N TRP A 12 23.09 21.65 15.49
CA TRP A 12 22.51 21.00 14.32
C TRP A 12 22.63 19.46 14.39
N PHE A 13 23.85 18.95 14.62
CA PHE A 13 24.07 17.50 14.73
C PHE A 13 23.25 16.87 15.86
N LYS A 14 23.12 17.54 17.01
CA LYS A 14 22.29 17.02 18.11
C LYS A 14 20.81 16.94 17.76
N VAL A 15 20.30 17.90 16.99
CA VAL A 15 18.90 17.88 16.51
C VAL A 15 18.71 16.76 15.50
N GLU A 16 19.66 16.60 14.56
CA GLU A 16 19.65 15.54 13.56
C GLU A 16 19.66 14.15 14.21
N ASP A 17 20.57 13.90 15.15
CA ASP A 17 20.68 12.64 15.88
C ASP A 17 19.38 12.31 16.64
N ALA A 18 18.77 13.31 17.28
CA ALA A 18 17.50 13.14 17.99
C ALA A 18 16.35 12.80 17.03
N LEU A 19 16.30 13.44 15.85
CA LEU A 19 15.29 13.17 14.83
C LEU A 19 15.47 11.76 14.25
N VAL A 20 16.69 11.38 13.92
CA VAL A 20 17.03 10.04 13.39
C VAL A 20 16.67 8.97 14.42
N ALA A 21 17.08 9.15 15.68
CA ALA A 21 16.72 8.22 16.75
C ALA A 21 15.20 8.08 16.89
N ARG A 22 14.45 9.18 16.77
CA ARG A 22 12.99 9.16 16.84
C ARG A 22 12.36 8.39 15.68
N ILE A 23 12.85 8.59 14.45
CA ILE A 23 12.37 7.86 13.26
C ILE A 23 12.68 6.36 13.38
N LEU A 24 13.89 6.01 13.84
CA LEU A 24 14.29 4.62 14.03
C LEU A 24 13.52 3.91 15.15
N GLN A 25 12.95 4.63 16.11
CA GLN A 25 12.05 4.04 17.12
C GLN A 25 10.63 3.80 16.60
N MET A 26 10.23 4.42 15.47
CA MET A 26 8.89 4.25 14.94
C MET A 26 8.75 2.88 14.26
N PRO A 27 7.83 2.01 14.72
CA PRO A 27 7.62 0.74 14.06
C PRO A 27 7.18 0.94 12.60
N GLN A 28 6.35 1.96 12.33
CA GLN A 28 5.88 2.27 10.96
C GLN A 28 7.01 2.54 9.97
N PHE A 29 8.11 3.16 10.41
CA PHE A 29 9.28 3.39 9.58
C PHE A 29 9.88 2.05 9.11
N HIS A 30 10.06 1.11 10.04
CA HIS A 30 10.55 -0.24 9.71
C HIS A 30 9.60 -1.02 8.81
N HIS A 31 8.29 -0.91 9.02
CA HIS A 31 7.30 -1.54 8.14
C HIS A 31 7.39 -0.97 6.71
N GLY A 32 7.57 0.35 6.58
CA GLY A 32 7.75 1.01 5.29
C GLY A 32 9.03 0.56 4.58
N VAL A 33 10.17 0.59 5.29
CA VAL A 33 11.46 0.12 4.75
C VAL A 33 11.37 -1.34 4.32
N ARG A 34 10.74 -2.20 5.13
CA ARG A 34 10.54 -3.62 4.78
C ARG A 34 9.71 -3.78 3.50
N LYS A 35 8.65 -3.00 3.32
CA LYS A 35 7.84 -3.03 2.08
C LYS A 35 8.66 -2.64 0.86
N ILE A 36 9.41 -1.54 0.94
CA ILE A 36 10.24 -1.06 -0.17
C ILE A 36 11.33 -2.08 -0.52
N HIS A 37 12.03 -2.59 0.50
CA HIS A 37 13.06 -3.60 0.32
C HIS A 37 12.49 -4.84 -0.37
N ARG A 38 11.35 -5.33 0.11
CA ARG A 38 10.65 -6.46 -0.50
C ARG A 38 10.28 -6.19 -1.96
N THR A 39 9.73 -5.02 -2.28
CA THR A 39 9.38 -4.66 -3.66
C THR A 39 10.60 -4.60 -4.57
N VAL A 40 11.73 -4.05 -4.10
CA VAL A 40 12.97 -3.98 -4.89
C VAL A 40 13.57 -5.38 -5.08
N GLU A 41 13.55 -6.21 -4.05
CA GLU A 41 14.03 -7.58 -4.09
C GLU A 41 13.22 -8.43 -5.07
N GLU A 42 11.89 -8.37 -4.98
CA GLU A 42 10.97 -9.02 -5.93
C GLU A 42 11.20 -8.53 -7.38
N PHE A 43 11.48 -7.24 -7.57
CA PHE A 43 11.74 -6.67 -8.89
C PHE A 43 13.07 -7.14 -9.49
N ARG A 44 14.12 -7.28 -8.68
CA ARG A 44 15.48 -7.64 -9.16
C ARG A 44 15.69 -9.14 -9.31
N HIS A 45 15.20 -9.93 -8.37
CA HIS A 45 15.49 -11.37 -8.29
C HIS A 45 14.26 -12.23 -8.59
N GLY A 46 13.09 -11.61 -8.78
CA GLY A 46 11.83 -12.33 -8.90
C GLY A 46 11.26 -12.71 -7.54
N ARG A 47 10.15 -13.44 -7.55
CA ARG A 47 9.44 -13.84 -6.34
C ARG A 47 10.17 -14.99 -5.63
N ASP A 48 10.26 -14.90 -4.30
CA ASP A 48 10.76 -16.02 -3.49
C ASP A 48 9.82 -17.23 -3.63
N PRO A 49 10.33 -18.39 -4.11
CA PRO A 49 9.51 -19.58 -4.32
C PRO A 49 8.96 -20.19 -3.02
N ASN A 50 9.50 -19.83 -1.85
CA ASN A 50 9.07 -20.35 -0.56
C ASN A 50 8.09 -19.42 0.18
N GLU A 51 7.83 -18.22 -0.36
CA GLU A 51 6.91 -17.30 0.27
C GLU A 51 5.46 -17.74 0.02
N PRO A 52 4.60 -17.84 1.06
CA PRO A 52 3.20 -18.15 0.86
C PRO A 52 2.56 -17.15 -0.12
N LEU A 53 1.64 -17.65 -0.94
CA LEU A 53 0.88 -16.82 -1.87
C LEU A 53 0.22 -15.67 -1.08
N ARG A 54 0.42 -14.42 -1.51
CA ARG A 54 -0.28 -13.30 -0.86
C ARG A 54 -1.76 -13.48 -1.15
N GLU A 55 -2.60 -13.12 -0.19
CA GLU A 55 -4.04 -13.07 -0.39
C GLU A 55 -4.34 -12.24 -1.65
N GLY A 56 -4.92 -12.88 -2.67
CA GLY A 56 -5.16 -12.30 -4.00
C GLY A 56 -4.25 -12.80 -5.14
N GLU A 57 -3.10 -13.42 -4.84
CA GLU A 57 -2.21 -14.02 -5.85
C GLU A 57 -2.53 -15.48 -6.15
N ALA A 58 -3.40 -16.10 -5.33
CA ALA A 58 -4.00 -17.42 -5.58
C ALA A 58 -5.41 -17.33 -6.22
N THR A 59 -5.92 -16.12 -6.46
CA THR A 59 -7.25 -15.88 -7.07
C THR A 59 -7.15 -15.30 -8.49
N GLU A 60 -5.97 -15.35 -9.10
CA GLU A 60 -5.90 -15.26 -10.56
C GLU A 60 -6.36 -16.61 -11.10
N ASP A 61 -7.68 -16.84 -11.10
CA ASP A 61 -8.28 -17.76 -12.06
C ASP A 61 -7.67 -17.35 -13.42
N PRO A 62 -6.95 -18.23 -14.14
CA PRO A 62 -6.33 -17.88 -15.41
C PRO A 62 -7.35 -17.42 -16.46
N ASN A 63 -8.66 -17.55 -16.19
CA ASN A 63 -9.75 -16.96 -16.98
C ASN A 63 -10.30 -15.62 -16.46
N LEU A 64 -9.77 -15.04 -15.37
CA LEU A 64 -10.13 -13.71 -14.87
C LEU A 64 -9.38 -12.65 -15.70
N GLN A 65 -10.03 -12.17 -16.75
CA GLN A 65 -9.46 -11.12 -17.59
C GLN A 65 -9.21 -9.85 -16.73
N LYS A 66 -8.01 -9.25 -16.84
CA LYS A 66 -7.63 -7.93 -16.28
C LYS A 66 -8.75 -6.86 -16.19
N PRO A 67 -9.68 -6.72 -17.14
CA PRO A 67 -10.86 -5.85 -17.01
C PRO A 67 -11.70 -6.06 -15.73
N GLN A 68 -11.71 -7.24 -15.12
CA GLN A 68 -12.59 -7.55 -14.00
C GLN A 68 -12.13 -6.94 -12.66
N VAL A 69 -10.81 -6.83 -12.44
CA VAL A 69 -10.23 -6.17 -11.25
C VAL A 69 -10.41 -4.65 -11.34
N GLN A 70 -10.22 -4.07 -12.53
CA GLN A 70 -10.51 -2.64 -12.77
C GLN A 70 -12.00 -2.32 -12.56
N SER A 71 -12.87 -3.27 -12.92
CA SER A 71 -14.32 -3.16 -12.72
C SER A 71 -14.68 -3.07 -11.23
N PHE A 72 -14.13 -3.95 -10.38
CA PHE A 72 -14.38 -3.91 -8.94
C PHE A 72 -13.96 -2.59 -8.30
N VAL A 73 -12.76 -2.10 -8.58
CA VAL A 73 -12.26 -0.84 -8.00
C VAL A 73 -13.12 0.36 -8.43
N LYS A 74 -13.55 0.38 -9.70
CA LYS A 74 -14.46 1.42 -10.21
C LYS A 74 -15.79 1.42 -9.45
N PHE A 75 -16.42 0.25 -9.30
CA PHE A 75 -17.68 0.13 -8.57
C PHE A 75 -17.53 0.48 -7.09
N PHE A 76 -16.42 0.10 -6.47
CA PHE A 76 -16.13 0.45 -5.08
C PHE A 76 -16.01 1.96 -4.86
N ILE A 77 -15.27 2.66 -5.73
CA ILE A 77 -15.13 4.12 -5.66
C ILE A 77 -16.47 4.82 -5.93
N GLU A 78 -17.22 4.32 -6.91
CA GLU A 78 -18.55 4.85 -7.25
C GLU A 78 -19.52 4.70 -6.07
N GLU A 79 -19.51 3.55 -5.40
CA GLU A 79 -20.34 3.29 -4.22
C GLU A 79 -19.97 4.19 -3.04
N MET A 80 -18.67 4.36 -2.75
CA MET A 80 -18.21 5.30 -1.72
C MET A 80 -18.68 6.74 -1.99
N ARG A 81 -18.66 7.17 -3.26
CA ARG A 81 -19.15 8.49 -3.65
C ARG A 81 -20.68 8.59 -3.52
N ASN A 82 -21.39 7.54 -3.88
CA ASN A 82 -22.85 7.48 -3.83
C ASN A 82 -23.36 7.50 -2.38
N GLN A 83 -22.67 6.81 -1.46
CA GLN A 83 -22.92 6.87 -0.02
C GLN A 83 -22.68 8.27 0.55
N ALA A 84 -21.59 8.94 0.15
CA ALA A 84 -21.32 10.32 0.56
C ALA A 84 -22.37 11.32 0.07
N ARG A 85 -23.06 11.02 -1.03
CA ARG A 85 -24.15 11.84 -1.60
C ARG A 85 -25.53 11.50 -1.03
N GLY A 86 -25.64 10.49 -0.17
CA GLY A 86 -26.92 10.03 0.38
C GLY A 86 -27.78 9.25 -0.63
N THR A 87 -27.20 8.79 -1.73
CA THR A 87 -27.88 7.97 -2.75
C THR A 87 -27.16 6.63 -2.90
N PRO A 88 -27.13 5.78 -1.86
CA PRO A 88 -26.47 4.47 -1.92
C PRO A 88 -27.08 3.61 -3.03
N THR A 89 -26.27 2.73 -3.62
CA THR A 89 -26.77 1.87 -4.68
C THR A 89 -27.69 0.79 -4.09
N ASP A 90 -28.88 0.64 -4.69
CA ASP A 90 -29.85 -0.37 -4.29
C ASP A 90 -29.42 -1.76 -4.77
N ILE A 91 -29.02 -2.61 -3.82
CA ILE A 91 -28.46 -3.93 -4.08
C ILE A 91 -29.57 -4.93 -4.48
N ASP A 92 -30.81 -4.69 -4.04
CA ASP A 92 -31.92 -5.63 -4.25
C ASP A 92 -32.47 -5.59 -5.68
N ASN A 93 -32.21 -4.49 -6.41
CA ASN A 93 -32.69 -4.26 -7.77
C ASN A 93 -31.59 -4.39 -8.85
N GLN A 94 -30.38 -4.82 -8.48
CA GLN A 94 -29.32 -5.02 -9.48
C GLN A 94 -29.40 -6.41 -10.13
N PRO A 95 -29.22 -6.50 -11.47
CA PRO A 95 -29.02 -7.79 -12.11
C PRO A 95 -27.74 -8.42 -11.55
N LEU A 96 -27.89 -9.55 -10.87
CA LEU A 96 -26.78 -10.32 -10.34
C LEU A 96 -25.73 -10.54 -11.44
N PRO A 97 -24.43 -10.39 -11.14
CA PRO A 97 -23.40 -10.70 -12.11
C PRO A 97 -23.62 -12.15 -12.60
N PRO A 98 -23.47 -12.40 -13.92
CA PRO A 98 -23.79 -13.70 -14.48
C PRO A 98 -23.02 -14.79 -13.73
N LYS A 99 -23.76 -15.71 -13.10
CA LYS A 99 -23.19 -16.88 -12.43
C LYS A 99 -22.44 -17.68 -13.49
N LYS A 100 -21.10 -17.64 -13.48
CA LYS A 100 -20.30 -18.53 -14.32
C LYS A 100 -20.70 -19.96 -13.95
N ARG A 101 -21.19 -20.71 -14.93
CA ARG A 101 -21.50 -22.14 -14.77
C ARG A 101 -20.19 -22.89 -14.48
N PRO A 102 -20.23 -23.94 -13.62
CA PRO A 102 -19.06 -24.72 -13.25
C PRO A 102 -18.42 -25.40 -14.46
#